data_AF-A0A6I5C9X3-F1
#
_entry.id   AF-A0A6I5C9X3-F1
#
_cell.length_a   1.000
_cell.length_b   1.000
_cell.length_c   1.000
_cell.angle_alpha   90.00
_cell.angle_beta   90.00
_cell.angle_gamma   90.00
#
_symmetry.space_group_name_H-M   'P 1'
#
loop_
_entity.id
_entity.type
_entity.pdbx_description
1 polymer ?
#
loop_
_entity_poly.entity_id
_entity_poly.type
_entity_poly.pdbx_seq_one_letter_code
_entity_poly.pdbx_strand_id
1 'polypeptide(L)'
;MTAAPVPGRAASPGRYRLTGGVWHSPYGAPAIEGASGLDIDHLVPLAEAWDSGASAWTAAEREAYANDLGDDRDLIAVSAASNRSKADQDPSTWLPPATGYHCTYVTDWIADKTRWSLTIDTTEQTALADVLEQCPDAPITVTLAR
;
A
#
# COMPACT_ATOMS: atom_id res chain seq x y z
N MET A 1 -12.17 -2.27 -8.06
CA MET A 1 -13.07 -2.08 -6.90
C MET A 1 -14.28 -1.28 -7.36
N THR A 2 -15.51 -1.72 -7.08
CA THR A 2 -16.72 -0.94 -7.40
C THR A 2 -17.40 -0.52 -6.10
N ALA A 3 -17.24 0.75 -5.73
CA ALA A 3 -18.06 1.38 -4.70
C ALA A 3 -19.39 1.81 -5.34
N ALA A 4 -20.50 1.20 -4.92
CA ALA A 4 -21.83 1.67 -5.32
C ALA A 4 -22.27 2.82 -4.40
N PRO A 5 -22.64 4.01 -4.93
CA PRO A 5 -23.09 5.11 -4.10
C PRO A 5 -24.55 4.93 -3.67
N VAL A 6 -24.83 5.12 -2.37
CA VAL A 6 -26.20 5.29 -1.84
C VAL A 6 -26.51 6.80 -1.82
N PRO A 7 -27.70 7.26 -2.28
CA PRO A 7 -27.97 8.69 -2.42
C PRO A 7 -28.25 9.33 -1.04
N GLY A 8 -27.37 10.25 -0.63
CA GLY A 8 -27.49 11.01 0.62
C GLY A 8 -27.15 12.50 0.43
N ARG A 9 -28.21 13.30 0.30
CA ARG A 9 -28.38 14.77 0.49
C ARG A 9 -27.16 15.73 0.43
N ALA A 10 -27.23 16.61 -0.58
CA ALA A 10 -26.67 17.98 -0.73
C ALA A 10 -25.32 18.32 -0.06
N ALA A 11 -24.25 18.25 -0.87
CA ALA A 11 -22.97 18.89 -0.61
C ALA A 11 -23.05 20.41 -0.80
N SER A 12 -22.47 21.19 0.12
CA SER A 12 -22.13 22.60 -0.13
C SER A 12 -21.02 22.69 -1.18
N PRO A 13 -20.98 23.71 -2.05
CA PRO A 13 -19.95 23.82 -3.07
C PRO A 13 -18.55 23.80 -2.43
N GLY A 14 -17.73 22.81 -2.79
CA GLY A 14 -16.33 22.72 -2.37
C GLY A 14 -16.02 21.91 -1.10
N ARG A 15 -17.00 21.25 -0.46
CA ARG A 15 -16.73 20.28 0.61
C ARG A 15 -17.54 19.00 0.41
N TYR A 16 -16.96 18.04 -0.30
CA TYR A 16 -17.48 16.70 -0.36
C TYR A 16 -17.09 15.97 0.94
N ARG A 17 -18.10 15.55 1.70
CA ARG A 17 -17.90 14.70 2.87
C ARG A 17 -18.53 13.35 2.57
N LEU A 18 -17.74 12.29 2.70
CA LEU A 18 -18.27 10.92 2.67
C LEU A 18 -19.16 10.74 3.91
N THR A 19 -20.45 10.52 3.71
CA THR A 19 -21.43 10.38 4.80
C THR A 19 -21.75 8.93 5.17
N GLY A 20 -21.21 7.96 4.43
CA GLY A 20 -21.44 6.54 4.65
C GLY A 20 -20.66 5.67 3.66
N GLY A 21 -20.79 4.35 3.83
CA GLY A 21 -20.09 3.33 3.05
C GLY A 21 -19.49 2.27 3.97
N VAL A 22 -19.42 1.04 3.46
CA VAL A 22 -18.68 -0.05 4.09
C VAL A 22 -17.40 -0.27 3.28
N TRP A 23 -16.27 -0.23 3.97
CA TRP A 23 -14.96 -0.40 3.36
C TRP A 23 -14.31 -1.67 3.91
N HIS A 24 -13.57 -2.37 3.05
CA HIS A 24 -12.87 -3.59 3.40
C HIS A 24 -11.37 -3.38 3.21
N SER A 25 -10.60 -3.58 4.28
CA SER A 25 -9.14 -3.53 4.22
C SER A 25 -8.60 -4.83 3.63
N PRO A 26 -7.71 -4.76 2.62
CA PRO A 26 -7.02 -5.93 2.10
C PRO A 26 -6.13 -6.60 3.15
N TYR A 27 -5.65 -5.85 4.15
CA TYR A 27 -4.80 -6.41 5.22
C TYR A 27 -5.54 -7.28 6.23
N GLY A 28 -6.86 -7.37 6.15
CA GLY A 28 -7.68 -8.10 7.11
C GLY A 28 -8.12 -7.20 8.26
N ALA A 29 -9.41 -6.87 8.26
CA ALA A 29 -10.11 -6.20 9.35
C ALA A 29 -11.62 -6.52 9.24
N PRO A 30 -12.41 -6.34 10.32
CA PRO A 30 -13.85 -6.19 10.20
C PRO A 30 -14.20 -5.03 9.25
N ALA A 31 -15.42 -5.03 8.73
CA ALA A 31 -15.96 -3.92 7.95
C ALA A 31 -15.65 -2.56 8.63
N ILE A 32 -15.04 -1.65 7.88
CA ILE A 32 -14.74 -0.30 8.35
C ILE A 32 -15.98 0.56 8.10
N GLU A 33 -16.52 1.11 9.19
CA GLU A 33 -17.64 2.03 9.13
C GLU A 33 -17.14 3.48 9.18
N GLY A 34 -17.46 4.25 8.14
CA GLY A 34 -17.12 5.65 8.04
C GLY A 34 -15.64 5.93 7.71
N ALA A 35 -15.39 7.11 7.17
CA ALA A 35 -14.07 7.47 6.63
C ALA A 35 -12.95 7.54 7.67
N SER A 36 -13.26 7.73 8.96
CA SER A 36 -12.25 7.87 10.01
C SER A 36 -11.57 6.56 10.43
N GLY A 37 -12.11 5.41 10.01
CA GLY A 37 -11.47 4.11 10.27
C GLY A 37 -10.51 3.67 9.17
N LEU A 38 -10.36 4.48 8.11
CA LEU A 38 -9.55 4.22 6.94
C LEU A 38 -8.32 5.13 6.95
N ASP A 39 -7.16 4.58 6.61
CA ASP A 39 -5.97 5.33 6.23
C ASP A 39 -5.61 4.99 4.77
N ILE A 40 -4.95 5.92 4.09
CA ILE A 40 -4.17 5.60 2.88
C ILE A 40 -2.77 5.25 3.35
N ASP A 41 -2.36 4.01 3.12
CA ASP A 41 -1.04 3.48 3.42
C ASP A 41 -0.18 3.55 2.14
N HIS A 42 1.10 3.85 2.31
CA HIS A 42 2.11 3.58 1.29
C HIS A 42 2.51 2.12 1.41
N LEU A 43 2.29 1.32 0.37
CA LEU A 43 2.56 -0.11 0.41
C LEU A 43 3.99 -0.37 0.91
N VAL A 44 4.97 0.32 0.33
CA VAL A 44 6.31 0.48 0.90
C VAL A 44 6.34 1.79 1.72
N PRO A 45 6.48 1.74 3.07
CA PRO A 45 6.45 2.93 3.92
C PRO A 45 7.48 3.98 3.51
N LEU A 46 7.18 5.28 3.71
CA LEU A 46 8.11 6.37 3.37
C LEU A 46 9.48 6.26 4.06
N ALA A 47 9.52 5.75 5.30
CA ALA A 47 10.77 5.53 6.02
C ALA A 47 11.56 4.34 5.45
N GLU A 48 10.88 3.25 5.11
CA GLU A 48 11.49 2.10 4.43
C GLU A 48 12.04 2.50 3.05
N ALA A 49 11.30 3.30 2.28
CA ALA A 49 11.78 3.84 1.01
C ALA A 49 13.04 4.70 1.19
N TRP A 50 13.12 5.49 2.27
CA TRP A 50 14.28 6.29 2.60
C TRP A 50 15.53 5.43 2.82
N ASP A 51 15.40 4.38 3.62
CA ASP A 51 16.47 3.43 3.92
C ASP A 51 16.85 2.59 2.69
N SER A 52 15.89 2.33 1.81
CA SER A 52 16.05 1.66 0.51
C SER A 52 16.61 2.55 -0.62
N GLY A 53 17.08 3.76 -0.30
CA GLY A 53 17.82 4.62 -1.23
C GLY A 53 17.15 5.94 -1.60
N ALA A 54 15.89 6.18 -1.19
CA ALA A 54 15.22 7.46 -1.43
C ALA A 54 15.84 8.63 -0.66
N SER A 55 16.68 8.34 0.34
CA SER A 55 17.53 9.32 1.01
C SER A 55 18.45 10.09 0.06
N ALA A 56 18.88 9.47 -1.04
CA ALA A 56 19.74 10.11 -2.06
C ALA A 56 18.96 10.91 -3.10
N TRP A 57 17.63 10.83 -3.12
CA TRP A 57 16.80 11.50 -4.11
C TRP A 57 16.68 13.00 -3.82
N THR A 58 16.26 13.75 -4.83
CA THR A 58 15.79 15.12 -4.67
C THR A 58 14.48 15.17 -3.89
N ALA A 59 14.14 16.35 -3.35
CA ALA A 59 12.86 16.54 -2.69
C ALA A 59 11.66 16.29 -3.65
N ALA A 60 11.80 16.68 -4.92
CA ALA A 60 10.76 16.48 -5.93
C ALA A 60 10.52 15.00 -6.26
N GLU A 61 11.58 14.19 -6.31
CA GLU A 61 11.45 12.74 -6.50
C GLU A 61 10.74 12.08 -5.30
N ARG A 62 11.09 12.44 -4.06
CA ARG A 62 10.37 11.92 -2.87
C ARG A 62 8.92 12.35 -2.80
N GLU A 63 8.61 13.58 -3.21
CA GLU A 63 7.23 14.06 -3.33
C GLU A 63 6.47 13.29 -4.41
N ALA A 64 7.11 12.98 -5.53
CA ALA A 64 6.50 12.18 -6.59
C ALA A 64 6.22 10.74 -6.12
N TYR A 65 7.14 10.12 -5.39
CA TYR A 65 6.91 8.81 -4.75
C TYR A 65 5.75 8.85 -3.76
N ALA A 66 5.75 9.82 -2.84
CA ALA A 66 4.71 9.93 -1.82
C ALA A 66 3.29 10.16 -2.38
N ASN A 67 3.17 10.52 -3.66
CA ASN A 67 1.91 10.82 -4.34
C ASN A 67 1.78 10.01 -5.65
N ASP A 68 2.40 8.83 -5.76
CA ASP A 68 2.34 8.07 -7.00
C ASP A 68 0.93 7.53 -7.24
N LEU A 69 0.31 8.05 -8.29
CA LEU A 69 -0.98 7.59 -8.81
C LEU A 69 -0.83 6.93 -10.18
N GLY A 70 0.42 6.75 -10.65
CA GLY A 70 0.71 6.09 -11.92
C GLY A 70 0.69 4.56 -11.82
N ASP A 71 0.58 4.03 -10.61
CA ASP A 71 0.44 2.60 -10.32
C ASP A 71 -0.46 2.41 -9.08
N ASP A 72 -1.53 1.62 -9.21
CA ASP A 72 -2.52 1.43 -8.13
C ASP A 72 -1.97 0.65 -6.92
N ARG A 73 -0.71 0.18 -7.00
CA ARG A 73 -0.03 -0.58 -5.95
C ARG A 73 0.61 0.29 -4.86
N ASP A 74 1.03 1.51 -5.18
CA ASP A 74 1.77 2.38 -4.24
C ASP A 74 0.89 2.84 -3.05
N LEU A 75 -0.31 3.34 -3.35
CA LEU A 75 -1.23 3.87 -2.34
C LEU A 75 -2.45 2.96 -2.14
N ILE A 76 -2.59 2.42 -0.93
CA ILE A 76 -3.62 1.43 -0.61
C ILE A 76 -4.51 1.87 0.56
N ALA A 77 -5.82 1.78 0.35
CA ALA A 77 -6.81 2.09 1.37
C ALA A 77 -6.95 0.91 2.35
N VAL A 78 -6.56 1.12 3.62
CA VAL A 78 -6.50 0.08 4.65
C VAL A 78 -7.14 0.54 5.95
N SER A 79 -7.33 -0.38 6.89
CA SER A 79 -7.77 0.00 8.23
C SER A 79 -6.68 0.80 8.94
N ALA A 80 -7.06 1.85 9.66
CA ALA A 80 -6.12 2.64 10.45
C ALA A 80 -5.36 1.78 11.49
N ALA A 81 -6.00 0.73 12.02
CA ALA A 81 -5.37 -0.19 12.96
C ALA A 81 -4.26 -1.02 12.31
N SER A 82 -4.51 -1.62 11.14
CA SER A 82 -3.50 -2.38 10.40
C SER A 82 -2.36 -1.48 9.92
N ASN A 83 -2.66 -0.28 9.44
CA ASN A 83 -1.65 0.70 9.03
C ASN A 83 -0.69 1.05 10.18
N ARG A 84 -1.24 1.36 11.36
CA ARG A 84 -0.42 1.67 12.55
C ARG A 84 0.34 0.46 13.09
N SER A 85 -0.18 -0.74 12.89
CA SER A 85 0.54 -1.99 13.23
C SER A 85 1.71 -2.26 12.28
N LYS A 86 1.58 -1.88 11.00
CA LYS A 86 2.65 -1.95 10.01
C LYS A 86 3.71 -0.88 10.27
N ALA A 87 3.30 0.37 10.47
CA ALA A 87 4.22 1.50 10.65
C ALA A 87 5.26 1.56 9.51
N ASP A 88 6.55 1.53 9.82
CA ASP A 88 7.68 1.53 8.88
C ASP A 88 8.27 0.13 8.64
N GLN A 89 7.62 -0.93 9.10
CA GLN A 89 8.12 -2.30 8.98
C GLN A 89 8.07 -2.84 7.54
N ASP A 90 9.08 -3.62 7.21
CA ASP A 90 9.24 -4.35 5.95
C ASP A 90 8.60 -5.77 6.04
N PRO A 91 8.53 -6.53 4.94
CA PRO A 91 8.02 -7.90 4.92
C PRO A 91 8.76 -8.88 5.85
N SER A 92 9.99 -8.57 6.30
CA SER A 92 10.70 -9.43 7.25
C SER A 92 10.19 -9.30 8.69
N THR A 93 9.54 -8.17 9.00
CA THR A 93 9.05 -7.85 10.35
C THR A 93 7.53 -7.81 10.42
N TRP A 94 6.85 -7.47 9.33
CA TRP A 94 5.41 -7.37 9.27
C TRP A 94 4.82 -7.90 7.96
N LEU A 95 3.80 -8.74 8.07
CA LEU A 95 2.93 -9.13 6.97
C LEU A 95 1.47 -8.86 7.35
N PRO A 96 0.59 -8.64 6.36
CA PRO A 96 -0.83 -8.46 6.63
C PRO A 96 -1.44 -9.63 7.42
N PRO A 97 -2.26 -9.37 8.47
CA PRO A 97 -2.95 -10.44 9.19
C PRO A 97 -3.81 -11.37 8.30
N ALA A 98 -4.37 -10.84 7.21
CA ALA A 98 -5.02 -11.64 6.18
C ALA A 98 -4.00 -12.44 5.36
N THR A 99 -3.74 -13.68 5.76
CA THR A 99 -2.76 -14.56 5.09
C THR A 99 -3.06 -14.81 3.61
N GLY A 100 -4.35 -14.83 3.22
CA GLY A 100 -4.75 -14.93 1.81
C GLY A 100 -4.31 -13.76 0.94
N TYR A 101 -3.87 -12.65 1.54
CA TYR A 101 -3.37 -11.46 0.83
C TYR A 101 -1.84 -11.45 0.70
N HIS A 102 -1.12 -12.40 1.31
CA HIS A 102 0.36 -12.37 1.36
C HIS A 102 1.00 -12.35 -0.02
N CYS A 103 0.53 -13.18 -0.95
CA CYS A 103 1.11 -13.22 -2.31
C CYS A 103 0.94 -11.90 -3.05
N THR A 104 -0.24 -11.28 -2.97
CA THR A 104 -0.48 -9.95 -3.53
C THR A 104 0.43 -8.93 -2.86
N TYR A 105 0.48 -8.92 -1.52
CA TYR A 105 1.31 -7.98 -0.77
C TYR A 105 2.79 -8.02 -1.16
N VAL A 106 3.44 -9.20 -1.15
CA VAL A 106 4.87 -9.30 -1.47
C VAL A 106 5.18 -9.05 -2.95
N THR A 107 4.24 -9.40 -3.83
CA THR A 107 4.38 -9.16 -5.27
C THR A 107 4.25 -7.67 -5.59
N ASP A 108 3.27 -7.00 -4.99
CA ASP A 108 3.07 -5.57 -5.15
C ASP A 108 4.21 -4.78 -4.50
N TRP A 109 4.74 -5.25 -3.37
CA TRP A 109 5.90 -4.67 -2.70
C TRP A 109 7.14 -4.69 -3.62
N ILE A 110 7.44 -5.83 -4.24
CA ILE A 110 8.54 -5.96 -5.21
C ILE A 110 8.29 -5.06 -6.42
N ALA A 111 7.05 -5.01 -6.91
CA ALA A 111 6.69 -4.19 -8.05
C ALA A 111 6.89 -2.69 -7.79
N ASP A 112 6.48 -2.22 -6.62
CA ASP A 112 6.61 -0.83 -6.20
C ASP A 112 8.08 -0.45 -6.01
N LYS A 113 8.85 -1.28 -5.29
CA LYS A 113 10.31 -1.08 -5.18
C LYS A 113 11.00 -1.09 -6.55
N THR A 114 10.59 -1.97 -7.46
CA THR A 114 11.12 -2.02 -8.83
C THR A 114 10.79 -0.74 -9.60
N ARG A 115 9.54 -0.27 -9.52
CA ARG A 115 9.06 0.93 -10.22
C ARG A 115 9.88 2.16 -9.87
N TRP A 116 10.26 2.29 -8.60
CA TRP A 116 10.99 3.43 -8.06
C TRP A 116 12.50 3.20 -7.92
N SER A 117 13.01 2.08 -8.42
CA SER A 117 14.42 1.71 -8.31
C SER A 117 14.94 1.72 -6.87
N LEU A 118 14.11 1.27 -5.91
CA LEU A 118 14.46 1.06 -4.51
C LEU A 118 15.16 -0.28 -4.32
N THR A 119 16.08 -0.35 -3.36
CA THR A 119 16.79 -1.60 -3.04
C THR A 119 16.00 -2.50 -2.11
N ILE A 120 16.35 -3.79 -2.12
CA ILE A 120 15.88 -4.79 -1.16
C ILE A 120 17.11 -5.29 -0.41
N ASP A 121 17.06 -5.30 0.92
CA ASP A 121 18.15 -5.85 1.73
C ASP A 121 18.09 -7.38 1.84
N THR A 122 19.13 -8.01 2.42
CA THR A 122 19.21 -9.48 2.49
C THR A 122 18.12 -10.10 3.35
N THR A 123 17.73 -9.46 4.45
CA THR A 123 16.71 -9.98 5.37
C THR A 123 15.34 -9.91 4.71
N GLU A 124 15.06 -8.76 4.11
CA GLU A 124 13.86 -8.50 3.34
C GLU A 124 13.74 -9.46 2.14
N GLN A 125 14.82 -9.64 1.37
CA GLN A 125 14.86 -10.58 0.24
C GLN A 125 14.52 -12.00 0.68
N THR A 126 15.05 -12.44 1.82
CA THR A 126 14.78 -13.78 2.36
C THR A 126 13.29 -13.92 2.70
N ALA A 127 12.73 -12.95 3.42
CA ALA A 127 11.32 -12.97 3.78
C ALA A 127 10.39 -12.94 2.55
N LEU A 128 10.71 -12.12 1.55
CA LEU A 128 9.98 -12.06 0.29
C LEU A 128 10.04 -13.41 -0.44
N ALA A 129 11.22 -14.01 -0.54
CA ALA A 129 11.40 -15.31 -1.19
C ALA A 129 10.59 -16.42 -0.49
N ASP A 130 10.66 -16.50 0.85
CA ASP A 130 9.95 -17.50 1.65
C ASP A 130 8.43 -17.45 1.44
N VAL A 131 7.86 -16.24 1.32
CA VAL A 131 6.42 -16.08 1.01
C VAL A 131 6.14 -16.48 -0.44
N LEU A 132 6.98 -16.06 -1.38
CA LEU A 132 6.81 -16.32 -2.81
C LEU A 132 6.87 -17.81 -3.17
N GLU A 133 7.56 -18.65 -2.40
CA GLU A 133 7.56 -20.12 -2.60
C GLU A 133 6.15 -20.74 -2.60
N GLN A 134 5.19 -20.08 -1.94
CA GLN A 134 3.81 -20.53 -1.82
C GLN A 134 2.85 -19.79 -2.78
N CYS A 135 3.38 -18.92 -3.63
CA CYS A 135 2.60 -18.06 -4.50
C CYS A 135 2.53 -18.58 -5.94
N PRO A 136 1.49 -18.17 -6.71
CA PRO A 136 1.47 -18.43 -8.14
C PRO A 136 2.68 -17.81 -8.84
N ASP A 137 3.34 -18.60 -9.68
CA ASP A 137 4.38 -18.10 -10.59
C ASP A 137 3.70 -17.41 -11.77
N ALA A 138 3.47 -16.11 -11.63
CA ALA A 138 2.79 -15.28 -12.61
C ALA A 138 3.64 -14.05 -12.95
N PRO A 139 3.72 -13.67 -14.24
CA PRO A 139 4.46 -12.47 -14.62
C PRO A 139 3.75 -11.22 -14.09
N ILE A 140 4.55 -10.28 -13.58
CA ILE A 140 4.11 -8.91 -13.30
C ILE A 140 4.63 -7.94 -14.35
N THR A 141 3.86 -6.90 -14.63
CA THR A 141 4.30 -5.77 -15.46
C THR A 141 4.52 -4.56 -14.56
N VAL A 142 5.66 -3.91 -14.74
CA VAL A 142 6.04 -2.70 -14.02
C VAL A 142 6.44 -1.64 -15.03
N THR A 143 5.81 -0.47 -14.95
CA THR A 143 6.30 0.73 -15.64
C THR A 143 7.21 1.45 -14.67
N LEU A 144 8.45 1.73 -15.06
CA LEU A 144 9.39 2.44 -14.19
C LEU A 144 8.97 3.91 -14.06
N ALA A 145 8.98 4.42 -12.83
CA ALA A 145 8.91 5.83 -12.52
C ALA A 145 10.31 6.45 -12.43
N ARG A 146 11.33 5.63 -12.16
CA ARG A 146 12.73 6.03 -11.99
C ARG A 146 13.71 5.00 -12.51
#